data_AF-F4D4L1-F1
#
_entry.id   AF-F4D4L1-F1
#
_cell.length_a   1.000
_cell.length_b   1.000
_cell.length_c   1.000
_cell.angle_alpha   90.00
_cell.angle_beta   90.00
_cell.angle_gamma   90.00
#
_symmetry.space_group_name_H-M   'P 1'
#
loop_
_entity.id
_entity.type
_entity.pdbx_description
1 polymer ?
#
loop_
_entity_poly.entity_id
_entity_poly.type
_entity_poly.pdbx_seq_one_letter_code
_entity_poly.pdbx_strand_id
1 'polypeptide(L)'
;MPYRLEKDFQDLIASNSNIQKDIRSVLEMDYKDFKLLREDTYINGITADFTLFEKNKVRAIIECKGGAIGGASMCAVSVKFFNTNIFLKTI
;
A
#
# COMPACT_ATOMS: atom_id res chain seq x y z
N MET A 1 -8.10 -7.72 -19.39
CA MET A 1 -7.37 -7.53 -18.12
C MET A 1 -8.21 -8.14 -17.00
N PRO A 2 -7.69 -9.09 -16.19
CA PRO A 2 -8.53 -9.91 -15.30
C PRO A 2 -8.84 -9.27 -13.94
N TYR A 3 -8.16 -8.20 -13.54
CA TYR A 3 -8.38 -7.54 -12.24
C TYR A 3 -9.60 -6.62 -12.34
N ARG A 4 -10.79 -7.15 -12.04
CA ARG A 4 -12.03 -6.38 -12.04
C ARG A 4 -12.35 -5.76 -10.69
N LEU A 5 -11.73 -6.26 -9.62
CA LEU A 5 -12.02 -5.88 -8.25
C LEU A 5 -10.74 -5.43 -7.54
N GLU A 6 -10.90 -4.44 -6.66
CA GLU A 6 -9.85 -3.91 -5.80
C GLU A 6 -9.13 -5.01 -5.01
N LYS A 7 -9.89 -6.02 -4.55
CA LYS A 7 -9.36 -7.15 -3.79
C LYS A 7 -8.38 -8.01 -4.59
N ASP A 8 -8.66 -8.30 -5.86
CA ASP A 8 -7.76 -9.07 -6.73
C ASP A 8 -6.40 -8.37 -6.87
N PHE A 9 -6.43 -7.03 -6.90
CA PHE A 9 -5.25 -6.22 -7.03
C PHE A 9 -4.46 -6.12 -5.72
N GLN A 10 -5.16 -6.01 -4.58
CA GLN A 10 -4.53 -6.18 -3.27
C GLN A 10 -3.86 -7.56 -3.15
N ASP A 11 -4.54 -8.63 -3.58
CA ASP A 11 -3.99 -9.98 -3.55
C ASP A 11 -2.77 -10.13 -4.46
N LEU A 12 -2.77 -9.48 -5.62
CA LEU A 12 -1.61 -9.44 -6.51
C LEU A 12 -0.41 -8.77 -5.84
N ILE A 13 -0.58 -7.60 -5.22
CA ILE A 13 0.51 -6.90 -4.52
C ILE A 13 1.06 -7.76 -3.37
N ALA A 14 0.17 -8.41 -2.62
CA ALA A 14 0.53 -9.23 -1.47
C ALA A 14 1.24 -10.55 -1.83
N SER A 15 0.87 -11.17 -2.94
CA SER A 15 1.39 -12.48 -3.36
C SER A 15 2.61 -12.37 -4.27
N ASN A 16 2.82 -11.22 -4.92
CA ASN A 16 3.88 -11.05 -5.90
C ASN A 16 5.11 -10.34 -5.30
N SER A 17 6.15 -11.14 -5.05
CA SER A 17 7.41 -10.63 -4.50
C SER A 17 8.13 -9.63 -5.40
N ASN A 18 7.96 -9.67 -6.72
CA ASN A 18 8.57 -8.71 -7.64
C ASN A 18 7.91 -7.34 -7.50
N ILE A 19 6.57 -7.29 -7.45
CA ILE A 19 5.84 -6.03 -7.20
C ILE A 19 6.27 -5.42 -5.87
N GLN A 20 6.43 -6.24 -4.83
CA GLN A 20 6.94 -5.75 -3.54
C GLN A 20 8.38 -5.23 -3.63
N LYS A 21 9.25 -5.83 -4.45
CA LYS A 21 10.61 -5.31 -4.71
C LYS A 21 10.56 -3.96 -5.43
N ASP A 22 9.69 -3.83 -6.42
CA ASP A 22 9.55 -2.59 -7.18
C ASP A 22 9.01 -1.46 -6.30
N ILE A 23 7.96 -1.73 -5.50
CA ILE A 23 7.43 -0.78 -4.51
C ILE A 23 8.54 -0.34 -3.54
N ARG A 24 9.32 -1.29 -3.01
CA ARG A 24 10.45 -1.00 -2.13
C ARG A 24 11.51 -0.12 -2.80
N SER A 25 11.84 -0.42 -4.06
CA SER A 25 12.84 0.32 -4.83
C SER A 25 12.40 1.76 -5.08
N VAL A 26 11.12 1.96 -5.44
CA VAL A 26 10.54 3.30 -5.64
C VAL A 26 10.50 4.10 -4.33
N LEU A 27 10.32 3.42 -3.20
CA LEU A 27 10.29 4.02 -1.87
C LEU A 27 11.67 4.23 -1.24
N GLU A 28 12.75 3.80 -1.91
CA GLU A 28 14.13 3.86 -1.43
C GLU A 28 14.28 3.27 -0.01
N MET A 29 13.60 2.14 0.26
CA MET A 29 13.61 1.48 1.58
C MET A 29 14.68 0.40 1.66
N ASP A 30 15.28 0.25 2.86
CA ASP A 30 16.30 -0.76 3.12
C ASP A 30 15.71 -2.18 3.21
N TYR A 31 16.43 -3.17 2.67
CA TYR A 31 15.93 -4.52 2.42
C TYR A 31 15.72 -5.33 3.70
N LYS A 32 16.50 -5.04 4.75
CA LYS A 32 16.51 -5.83 5.99
C LYS A 32 15.33 -5.55 6.92
N ASP A 33 14.81 -4.33 6.89
CA ASP A 33 13.82 -3.86 7.88
C ASP A 33 12.46 -3.55 7.26
N PHE A 34 12.23 -3.99 6.01
CA PHE A 34 10.97 -3.80 5.30
C PHE A 34 9.90 -4.79 5.78
N LYS A 35 8.72 -4.26 6.13
CA LYS A 35 7.52 -5.06 6.36
C LYS A 35 6.32 -4.44 5.64
N LEU A 36 5.60 -5.25 4.90
CA LEU A 36 4.30 -4.92 4.31
C LEU A 36 3.21 -5.60 5.15
N LEU A 37 2.34 -4.82 5.78
CA LEU A 37 1.18 -5.33 6.51
C LEU A 37 -0.08 -5.04 5.69
N ARG A 38 -0.98 -6.03 5.57
CA ARG A 38 -2.27 -5.89 4.89
C ARG A 38 -3.37 -5.52 5.87
N GLU A 39 -4.34 -4.74 5.39
CA GLU A 39 -5.59 -4.42 6.11
C GLU A 39 -5.29 -3.93 7.55
N ASP A 40 -4.33 -3.02 7.65
CA ASP A 40 -3.83 -2.51 8.92
C ASP A 40 -4.77 -1.42 9.44
N THR A 41 -5.31 -1.65 10.65
CA THR A 41 -6.32 -0.77 11.24
C THR A 41 -5.69 0.08 12.33
N TYR A 42 -5.76 1.39 12.15
CA TYR A 42 -5.22 2.38 13.06
C TYR A 42 -6.14 2.63 14.26
N ILE A 43 -5.60 3.27 15.30
CA ILE A 43 -6.29 3.48 16.60
C ILE A 43 -7.63 4.22 16.47
N ASN A 44 -7.79 5.01 15.43
CA ASN A 44 -8.99 5.78 15.16
C ASN A 44 -10.05 5.01 14.34
N GLY A 45 -9.74 3.77 13.95
CA GLY A 45 -10.62 2.90 13.17
C GLY A 45 -10.48 3.00 11.65
N ILE A 46 -9.56 3.81 11.12
CA ILE A 46 -9.25 3.80 9.68
C ILE A 46 -8.39 2.58 9.36
N THR A 47 -8.82 1.83 8.34
CA THR A 47 -8.08 0.68 7.81
C THR A 47 -7.42 1.07 6.50
N ALA A 48 -6.12 0.80 6.40
CA ALA A 48 -5.37 0.92 5.17
C ALA A 48 -5.22 -0.44 4.48
N ASP A 49 -5.28 -0.47 3.15
CA ASP A 49 -5.05 -1.71 2.39
C ASP A 49 -3.65 -2.27 2.64
N PHE A 50 -2.63 -1.41 2.62
CA PHE A 50 -1.29 -1.76 3.06
C PHE A 50 -0.60 -0.66 3.86
N THR A 51 0.09 -1.09 4.92
CA THR A 51 1.04 -0.26 5.65
C THR A 51 2.45 -0.79 5.45
N LEU A 52 3.36 0.11 5.05
CA LEU A 52 4.76 -0.21 4.82
C LEU A 52 5.58 0.33 5.97
N PHE A 53 6.33 -0.56 6.60
CA PHE A 53 7.21 -0.24 7.71
C PHE A 53 8.67 -0.36 7.29
N GLU A 54 9.49 0.54 7.82
CA GLU A 54 10.94 0.41 7.88
C GLU A 54 11.38 0.73 9.31
N LYS A 55 12.17 -0.15 9.92
CA LYS A 55 12.70 0.05 11.30
C LYS A 55 11.58 0.37 12.30
N ASN A 56 10.46 -0.34 12.21
CA ASN A 56 9.24 -0.16 13.01
C ASN A 56 8.55 1.22 12.89
N LYS A 57 8.87 2.00 11.85
CA LYS A 57 8.18 3.26 11.54
C LYS A 57 7.38 3.09 10.25
N VAL A 58 6.17 3.63 10.23
CA VAL A 58 5.37 3.71 9.00
C VAL A 58 6.08 4.65 8.02
N ARG A 59 6.41 4.14 6.85
CA ARG A 59 7.04 4.89 5.74
C ARG A 59 6.03 5.26 4.67
N ALA A 60 5.07 4.39 4.41
CA ALA A 60 4.02 4.64 3.44
C ALA A 60 2.73 3.89 3.81
N ILE A 61 1.62 4.45 3.36
CA ILE A 61 0.33 3.77 3.28
C ILE A 61 -0.05 3.67 1.82
N ILE A 62 -0.54 2.51 1.41
CA ILE A 62 -1.02 2.25 0.06
C ILE A 62 -2.50 1.94 0.14
N GLU A 63 -3.29 2.66 -0.66
CA GLU A 63 -4.71 2.43 -0.89
C GLU A 63 -4.91 1.98 -2.33
N CYS A 64 -5.53 0.82 -2.52
CA CYS A 64 -5.95 0.38 -3.85
C CYS A 64 -7.31 1.01 -4.15
N LYS A 65 -7.51 1.39 -5.41
CA LYS A 65 -8.80 1.89 -5.87
C LYS A 65 -9.19 1.20 -7.17
N GLY A 66 -10.32 0.52 -7.16
CA GLY A 66 -11.00 0.09 -8.38
C GLY A 66 -11.81 1.23 -9.00
N GLY A 67 -11.78 1.36 -10.33
CA GLY A 67 -12.62 2.33 -11.04
C GLY A 67 -12.79 2.03 -12.52
N ALA A 68 -13.82 2.62 -13.14
CA ALA A 68 -14.01 2.59 -14.59
C ALA A 68 -13.88 4.01 -15.13
N ILE A 69 -12.88 4.25 -15.99
CA ILE A 69 -12.75 5.51 -16.72
C ILE A 69 -13.12 5.21 -18.17
N GLY A 70 -14.22 5.80 -18.65
CA GLY A 70 -14.68 5.64 -20.04
C GLY A 70 -15.06 4.20 -20.43
N GLY A 71 -15.49 3.37 -19.48
CA GLY A 71 -15.93 1.99 -19.72
C GLY A 71 -14.82 0.92 -19.68
N ALA A 72 -13.55 1.32 -19.55
CA ALA A 72 -12.45 0.41 -19.27
C ALA A 72 -12.25 0.27 -17.76
N SER A 73 -12.22 -0.98 -17.25
CA SER A 73 -11.88 -1.27 -15.85
C SER A 73 -10.39 -1.02 -15.62
N MET A 74 -10.07 -0.10 -14.73
CA MET A 74 -8.71 0.25 -14.32
C MET A 74 -8.59 0.13 -12.80
N CYS A 75 -7.48 -0.44 -12.33
CA CYS A 75 -7.08 -0.37 -10.93
C CYS A 75 -6.00 0.69 -10.81
N ALA A 76 -6.16 1.61 -9.86
CA ALA A 76 -5.16 2.61 -9.51
C ALA A 76 -4.67 2.38 -8.08
N VAL A 77 -3.44 2.82 -7.81
CA VAL A 77 -2.88 2.84 -6.46
C VAL A 77 -2.69 4.29 -6.04
N SER A 78 -3.19 4.63 -4.85
CA SER A 78 -2.81 5.87 -4.17
C SER A 78 -1.78 5.55 -3.10
N VAL A 79 -0.59 6.13 -3.21
CA VAL A 79 0.49 5.96 -2.23
C VAL A 79 0.68 7.26 -1.46
N LYS A 80 0.57 7.21 -0.13
CA LYS A 80 0.88 8.34 0.75
C LYS A 80 2.19 8.08 1.47
N PHE A 81 3.17 8.96 1.23
CA PHE A 81 4.52 8.87 1.77
C PHE A 81 4.63 9.66 3.08
N PHE A 82 5.35 9.12 4.05
CA PHE A 82 5.61 9.75 5.34
C PHE A 82 7.11 10.00 5.48
N ASN A 83 7.52 11.28 5.43
CA ASN A 83 8.93 11.66 5.38
C ASN A 83 9.60 11.96 6.74
N THR A 84 8.89 11.72 7.86
CA THR A 84 9.34 11.59 9.28
C THR A 84 8.27 12.15 10.23
N ASN A 85 8.17 11.55 11.44
CA ASN A 85 7.31 11.93 12.58
C ASN A 85 5.88 12.36 12.26
N ILE A 86 5.23 11.73 11.29
CA ILE A 86 3.78 11.85 11.18
C ILE A 86 3.19 10.94 12.26
N PHE A 87 2.90 11.59 13.37
CA PHE A 87 2.09 11.10 14.45
C PHE A 87 0.79 10.57 13.84
N LEU A 88 0.56 9.27 13.99
CA LEU A 88 -0.67 8.54 13.65
C LEU A 88 -1.94 9.06 14.37
N LYS A 89 -1.91 10.28 14.91
CA LYS A 89 -3.05 10.93 15.59
C LYS A 89 -4.00 11.65 14.63
N THR A 90 -3.65 11.80 13.35
CA THR A 90 -4.46 12.57 12.38
C THR A 90 -4.97 11.72 11.22
N ILE A 91 -4.62 10.44 11.18
CA ILE A 91 -5.40 9.49 10.39
C ILE A 91 -6.45 9.01 11.34
#